data_AF-A0A9P6J3U8-F1
#
_entry.id   AF-A0A9P6J3U8-F1
#
_cell.length_a   1.000
_cell.length_b   1.000
_cell.length_c   1.000
_cell.angle_alpha   90.00
_cell.angle_beta   90.00
_cell.angle_gamma   90.00
#
_symmetry.space_group_name_H-M   'P 1'
#
loop_
_entity.id
_entity.type
_entity.pdbx_description
1 polymer ?
#
loop_
_entity_poly.entity_id
_entity_poly.type
_entity_poly.pdbx_seq_one_letter_code
_entity_poly.pdbx_strand_id
1 'polypeptide(L)' 'MLGVCTHLGCVPIGEAGDYGGWYCPCHGSHYDISGRIRKGPAPLNLEIPAHSFEEGNKLVIG' A
#
# COMPACT_ATOMS: atom_id res chain seq x y z
N MET A 1 -5.15 -2.46 3.05
CA MET A 1 -4.71 -1.55 1.98
C MET A 1 -4.78 -2.29 0.66
N LEU A 2 -5.04 -1.59 -0.45
CA LEU A 2 -4.93 -2.16 -1.79
C LEU A 2 -3.46 -2.20 -2.21
N GLY A 3 -3.00 -3.37 -2.67
CA GLY A 3 -1.62 -3.59 -3.15
C GLY A 3 -1.38 -3.03 -4.54
N VAL A 4 -1.88 -1.82 -4.82
CA VAL A 4 -1.81 -1.17 -6.12
C VAL A 4 -1.05 0.15 -5.95
N CYS A 5 0.14 0.22 -6.55
CA CYS A 5 0.95 1.44 -6.55
C CYS A 5 0.17 2.57 -7.23
N THR A 6 0.00 3.67 -6.51
CA THR A 6 -0.75 4.85 -6.97
C THR A 6 -0.04 5.65 -8.08
N HIS A 7 1.19 5.27 -8.44
CA HIS A 7 1.86 5.80 -9.62
C HIS A 7 1.18 5.32 -10.91
N LEU A 8 1.40 4.04 -11.27
CA LEU A 8 0.93 3.42 -12.52
C LEU A 8 0.46 1.97 -12.32
N GLY A 9 0.03 1.61 -11.12
CA GLY A 9 -0.73 0.38 -10.87
C GLY A 9 0.06 -0.91 -10.64
N CYS A 10 1.40 -0.88 -10.64
CA CYS A 10 2.22 -2.05 -10.27
C CYS A 10 1.92 -2.53 -8.84
N VAL A 11 2.22 -3.80 -8.55
CA VAL A 11 2.12 -4.35 -7.19
C VAL A 11 3.41 -4.03 -6.39
N PRO A 12 3.34 -3.31 -5.24
CA PRO A 12 4.48 -3.11 -4.37
C PRO A 12 4.94 -4.41 -3.71
N ILE A 13 6.25 -4.58 -3.57
CA ILE A 13 6.91 -5.67 -2.84
C ILE A 13 6.92 -5.31 -1.35
N GLY A 14 6.50 -6.22 -0.48
CA GLY A 14 6.53 -6.02 0.99
C GLY A 14 7.91 -6.21 1.60
N GLU A 15 8.06 -5.73 2.84
CA GLU A 15 9.30 -5.83 3.64
C GLU A 15 10.53 -5.26 2.91
N ALA A 16 10.30 -4.27 2.06
CA ALA A 16 11.29 -3.73 1.14
C ALA A 16 11.28 -2.20 1.11
N GLY A 17 12.39 -1.64 0.60
CA GLY A 17 12.60 -0.20 0.49
C GLY A 17 13.00 0.47 1.81
N ASP A 18 13.37 1.74 1.70
CA ASP A 18 14.05 2.51 2.75
C ASP A 18 13.23 2.75 4.04
N TYR A 19 11.93 2.46 4.03
CA TYR A 19 11.01 2.77 5.14
C TYR A 19 10.39 1.54 5.80
N GLY A 20 10.96 0.35 5.56
CA GLY A 20 10.52 -0.90 6.20
C GLY A 20 9.06 -1.27 5.89
N GLY A 21 8.56 -0.85 4.74
CA GLY A 21 7.17 -1.04 4.31
C GLY A 21 7.13 -1.71 2.96
N TRP A 22 6.85 -0.92 1.92
CA TRP A 22 6.60 -1.43 0.58
C TRP A 22 7.45 -0.72 -0.46
N TYR A 23 7.91 -1.46 -1.46
CA TYR A 23 8.71 -0.94 -2.56
C TYR A 23 8.10 -1.30 -3.91
N CYS A 24 7.80 -0.30 -4.73
CA CYS A 24 7.34 -0.50 -6.10
C CYS A 24 8.55 -0.47 -7.07
N PRO A 25 8.97 -1.62 -7.63
CA PRO A 25 10.20 -1.73 -8.43
C PRO A 25 10.10 -1.05 -9.80
N CYS A 26 8.89 -0.76 -10.28
CA CYS A 26 8.68 -0.18 -11.61
C CYS A 26 9.36 1.20 -11.77
N HIS A 27 9.25 2.07 -10.76
CA HIS A 27 9.78 3.43 -10.83
C HIS A 27 10.35 3.92 -9.48
N GLY A 28 10.57 3.00 -8.53
CA GLY A 28 11.23 3.31 -7.26
C GLY A 28 10.36 4.08 -6.26
N SER A 29 9.06 3.81 -6.17
CA SER A 29 8.23 4.37 -5.10
C SER A 29 8.40 3.58 -3.81
N HIS A 30 8.65 4.26 -2.70
CA HIS A 30 8.79 3.67 -1.36
C HIS A 30 7.65 4.11 -0.45
N TYR A 31 6.98 3.15 0.14
CA TYR A 31 5.93 3.35 1.11
C TYR A 31 6.40 2.88 2.49
N ASP A 32 5.94 3.53 3.55
CA ASP A 32 6.15 3.05 4.92
C ASP A 32 5.21 1.87 5.26
N ILE A 33 5.35 1.31 6.46
CA ILE A 33 4.53 0.17 6.93
C ILE A 33 3.01 0.45 6.91
N SER A 34 2.61 1.73 7.02
CA SER A 34 1.21 2.17 6.95
C SER A 34 0.76 2.46 5.51
N GLY A 35 1.57 2.13 4.50
CA GLY A 35 1.27 2.34 3.09
C GLY A 35 1.34 3.80 2.65
N ARG A 36 1.98 4.69 3.41
CA ARG A 36 2.10 6.10 3.03
C ARG A 36 3.30 6.31 2.13
N ILE A 37 3.14 7.05 1.04
CA ILE A 37 4.23 7.35 0.12
C ILE A 37 5.26 8.24 0.84
N ARG A 38 6.53 7.82 0.82
CA ARG A 38 7.64 8.55 1.45
C ARG A 38 8.66 9.05 0.45
N LYS A 39 8.82 8.36 -0.69
CA LYS A 39 9.80 8.65 -1.72
C LYS A 39 9.38 8.09 -3.08
N GLY A 40 9.75 8.77 -4.15
CA GLY A 40 9.51 8.34 -5.54
C GLY A 40 8.29 9.01 -6.18
N PRO A 41 7.89 8.57 -7.39
CA PRO A 41 6.94 9.30 -8.24
C PRO A 41 5.46 9.08 -7.92
N ALA A 42 5.11 8.16 -7.02
CA ALA A 42 3.71 7.92 -6.67
C ALA A 42 3.10 9.18 -6.02
N PRO A 43 1.92 9.65 -6.47
CA PRO A 43 1.34 10.91 -5.98
C PRO A 43 0.59 10.75 -4.65
N LEU A 44 0.18 9.52 -4.30
CA LEU A 44 -0.73 9.25 -3.18
C LEU A 44 -0.29 8.06 -2.34
N ASN A 45 -0.82 7.95 -1.12
CA ASN A 45 -0.68 6.76 -0.28
C ASN A 45 -1.45 5.58 -0.88
N LEU A 46 -1.09 4.34 -0.48
CA LEU A 46 -1.87 3.15 -0.84
C LEU A 46 -3.30 3.29 -0.32
N GLU A 47 -4.26 2.91 -1.15
CA GLU A 47 -5.68 3.03 -0.84
C GLU A 47 -6.09 2.11 0.31
N ILE A 48 -6.98 2.60 1.17
CA ILE A 48 -7.63 1.79 2.20
C ILE A 48 -9.03 1.46 1.66
N PRO A 49 -9.33 0.19 1.35
CA PRO A 49 -10.64 -0.17 0.85
C PRO A 49 -11.71 0.01 1.94
N ALA A 50 -12.96 0.26 1.53
CA ALA A 50 -14.10 0.21 2.42
C ALA A 50 -14.16 -1.15 3.12
N HIS A 51 -14.34 -1.14 4.44
CA HIS A 51 -14.36 -2.35 5.25
C HIS A 51 -15.20 -2.17 6.50
N SER A 52 -15.68 -3.29 7.03
CA SER A 52 -16.44 -3.36 8.28
C SER A 52 -16.06 -4.62 9.07
N PHE A 53 -16.23 -4.55 10.39
CA PHE A 53 -16.07 -5.70 11.27
C PHE A 53 -17.44 -6.27 11.61
N GLU A 54 -17.67 -7.53 11.30
CA GLU A 54 -18.86 -8.29 11.71
C GLU A 54 -18.63 -9.00 13.05
N GLU A 55 -19.69 -9.58 13.61
CA GLU A 55 -19.57 -10.46 14.78
C GLU A 55 -18.62 -11.63 14.52
N GLY A 56 -17.93 -12.09 15.56
CA GLY A 56 -16.99 -13.21 15.45
C GLY A 56 -15.63 -12.84 14.84
N ASN A 57 -15.21 -11.57 14.94
CA ASN A 57 -13.88 -11.11 14.52
C ASN A 57 -13.62 -11.29 13.01
N LYS A 58 -14.68 -11.19 12.20
CA LYS A 58 -14.64 -11.32 10.75
C LYS A 58 -14.54 -9.93 10.11
N LEU A 59 -13.51 -9.73 9.29
CA LEU A 59 -13.32 -8.52 8.49
C LEU A 59 -13.94 -8.72 7.11
N VAL A 60 -14.88 -7.85 6.73
CA VAL A 60 -15.46 -7.80 5.39
C VAL A 60 -14.89 -6.58 4.66
N ILE A 61 -14.45 -6.79 3.41
CA ILE A 61 -13.91 -5.75 2.54
C ILE A 61 -14.86 -5.63 1.35
N GLY A 62 -15.38 -4.43 1.11
CA GLY A 62 -16.45 -4.16 0.13
C GLY A 62 -17.75 -3.72 0.78
#